data_AF-A0A7Y4HT53-F1
#
_entry.id   AF-A0A7Y4HT53-F1
#
_cell.length_a   1.000
_cell.length_b   1.000
_cell.length_c   1.000
_cell.angle_alpha   90.00
_cell.angle_beta   90.00
_cell.angle_gamma   90.00
#
_symmetry.space_group_name_H-M   'P 1'
#
loop_
_entity.id
_entity.type
_entity.pdbx_description
1 polymer ?
#
loop_
_entity_poly.entity_id
_entity_poly.type
_entity_poly.pdbx_seq_one_letter_code
_entity_poly.pdbx_strand_id
1 'polypeptide(L)'
;MTCDAVPDFGPLAGYGLLVVVGLMFLATVVALWFRRTGTVGIGARVYVPLGLVAVLAGFLVSPPHVAPEKCVAADNSLTMTQSAAPMVVGPGFIPAAIAGQVTYDGVDETFITSIEVSLSSVTPAKDAGPGTCNITDYLVLNNSMAVGSMLHPGDSASFAGASLGFNDKPSNQDACEGATVHLRYSVTSQ
;
A
#
# COMPACT_ATOMS: atom_id res chain seq x y z
N MET A 1 13.86 -8.22 24.96
CA MET A 1 13.40 -7.19 24.01
C MET A 1 14.34 -6.01 24.15
N THR A 2 15.46 -6.07 23.44
CA THR A 2 16.48 -5.02 23.38
C THR A 2 16.12 -4.17 22.18
N CYS A 3 15.60 -2.97 22.42
CA CYS A 3 15.28 -2.05 21.34
C CYS A 3 16.57 -1.36 20.90
N ASP A 4 17.12 -1.76 19.76
CA ASP A 4 18.14 -0.96 19.10
C ASP A 4 17.46 0.29 18.53
N ALA A 5 18.00 1.46 18.89
CA ALA A 5 17.51 2.73 18.40
C ALA A 5 17.70 2.81 16.88
N VAL A 6 16.61 2.63 16.13
CA VAL A 6 16.61 2.91 14.70
C VAL A 6 16.81 4.43 14.54
N PRO A 7 17.83 4.89 13.80
CA PRO A 7 18.01 6.31 13.55
C PRO A 7 16.79 6.84 12.78
N ASP A 8 16.01 7.69 13.45
CA ASP A 8 14.84 8.34 12.87
C ASP A 8 15.29 9.36 11.81
N PHE A 9 15.24 8.95 10.54
CA PHE A 9 15.40 9.85 9.40
C PHE A 9 14.07 10.58 9.21
N GLY A 10 13.81 11.58 10.06
CA GLY A 10 12.61 12.39 9.98
C GLY A 10 12.36 12.96 8.58
N PRO A 11 11.09 13.22 8.19
CA PRO A 11 10.67 13.58 6.83
C PRO A 11 11.18 14.95 6.34
N LEU A 12 12.03 15.63 7.11
CA LEU A 12 12.58 16.93 6.78
C LEU A 12 13.66 16.88 5.68
N ALA A 13 14.19 15.70 5.35
CA ALA A 13 15.16 15.56 4.24
C ALA A 13 14.54 15.84 2.86
N GLY A 14 13.23 15.63 2.67
CA GLY A 14 12.54 15.88 1.39
C GLY A 14 12.13 17.34 1.17
N TYR A 15 11.76 18.06 2.24
CA TYR A 15 11.29 19.45 2.13
C TYR A 15 12.42 20.46 1.90
N GLY A 16 13.66 20.15 2.35
CA GLY A 16 14.81 21.01 2.10
C GLY A 16 15.07 21.22 0.61
N LEU A 17 14.97 20.15 -0.19
CA LEU A 17 15.21 20.23 -1.64
C LEU A 17 14.08 21.00 -2.35
N LEU A 18 12.82 20.80 -1.95
CA LEU A 18 11.68 21.54 -2.52
C LEU A 18 11.73 23.04 -2.22
N VAL A 19 12.16 23.43 -1.01
CA VAL A 19 12.33 24.86 -0.66
C VAL A 19 13.48 25.48 -1.47
N VAL A 20 14.61 24.78 -1.64
CA VAL A 20 15.73 25.28 -2.45
C VAL A 20 15.35 25.41 -3.93
N VAL A 21 14.65 24.42 -4.49
CA VAL A 21 14.17 24.47 -5.89
C VAL A 21 13.14 25.59 -6.07
N GLY A 22 12.22 25.76 -5.12
CA GLY A 22 11.24 26.85 -5.12
C GLY A 22 11.88 28.24 -5.10
N LEU A 23 12.90 28.44 -4.27
CA LEU A 23 13.65 29.71 -4.20
C LEU A 23 14.43 30.00 -5.50
N MET A 24 15.03 28.97 -6.12
CA MET A 24 15.72 29.14 -7.40
C MET A 24 14.76 29.46 -8.55
N PHE A 25 13.56 28.88 -8.55
CA PHE A 25 12.50 29.21 -9.52
C PHE A 25 12.00 30.65 -9.34
N LEU A 26 11.81 31.11 -8.11
CA LEU A 26 11.38 32.48 -7.84
C LEU A 26 12.43 33.50 -8.31
N ALA A 27 13.71 33.25 -8.03
CA ALA A 27 14.80 34.12 -8.44
C ALA A 27 14.94 34.23 -9.98
N THR A 28 14.75 33.13 -10.69
CA THR A 28 14.80 33.11 -12.17
C THR A 28 13.60 33.84 -12.78
N VAL A 29 12.39 33.67 -12.23
CA VAL A 29 11.20 34.42 -12.69
C VAL A 29 11.38 35.93 -12.48
N VAL A 30 11.89 36.35 -11.33
CA VAL A 30 12.17 37.77 -11.04
C VAL A 30 13.21 38.34 -11.99
N ALA A 31 14.32 37.62 -12.23
CA ALA A 31 15.36 38.05 -13.16
C ALA A 31 14.85 38.17 -14.61
N LEU A 32 13.98 37.26 -15.04
CA LEU A 32 13.35 37.31 -16.36
C LEU A 32 12.33 38.44 -16.46
N TRP A 33 11.60 38.76 -15.39
CA TRP A 33 10.67 39.88 -15.35
C TRP A 33 11.40 41.22 -15.51
N PHE A 34 12.51 41.43 -14.79
CA PHE A 34 13.36 42.61 -14.94
C PHE A 34 14.00 42.72 -16.34
N ARG A 35 14.31 41.59 -16.99
CA ARG A 35 14.80 41.57 -18.38
C ARG A 35 13.72 41.94 -19.40
N ARG A 36 12.45 41.59 -19.13
CA ARG A 36 11.34 41.80 -20.06
C ARG A 36 10.79 43.22 -19.99
N THR A 37 10.89 43.88 -18.84
CA THR A 37 10.62 45.32 -18.68
C THR A 37 11.82 46.13 -19.18
N GLY A 38 12.14 46.00 -20.46
CA GLY A 38 13.19 46.76 -21.12
C GLY A 38 12.76 48.21 -21.36
N THR A 39 13.01 49.10 -20.39
CA THR A 39 13.03 50.56 -20.61
C THR A 39 14.00 51.25 -19.65
N VAL A 40 15.22 51.47 -20.18
CA VAL A 40 16.04 52.71 -20.18
C VAL A 40 15.93 53.67 -18.98
N GLY A 41 17.08 53.96 -18.36
CA GLY A 41 17.27 55.16 -17.54
C GLY A 41 18.56 55.16 -16.73
N ILE A 42 19.62 55.72 -17.29
CA ILE A 42 20.90 56.01 -16.65
C ILE A 42 20.67 56.87 -15.40
N GLY A 43 21.17 56.42 -14.25
CA GLY A 43 21.37 57.26 -13.07
C GLY A 43 20.33 57.12 -11.96
N ALA A 44 20.33 56.00 -11.23
CA ALA A 44 19.75 55.98 -9.89
C ALA A 44 20.32 54.83 -9.05
N ARG A 45 21.34 55.19 -8.28
CA ARG A 45 21.60 54.72 -6.91
C ARG A 45 21.38 53.23 -6.63
N VAL A 46 22.52 52.54 -6.60
CA VAL A 46 22.80 51.36 -5.78
C VAL A 46 22.24 51.60 -4.36
N TYR A 47 21.02 51.11 -4.10
CA TYR A 47 20.53 50.81 -2.76
C TYR A 47 20.65 49.30 -2.60
N VAL A 48 21.82 48.87 -2.12
CA VAL A 48 21.96 47.56 -1.47
C VAL A 48 21.03 47.60 -0.26
N PRO A 49 19.97 46.78 -0.16
CA PRO A 49 19.29 46.63 1.10
C PRO A 49 20.21 45.87 2.04
N LEU A 50 20.98 46.65 2.81
CA LEU A 50 21.48 46.30 4.14
C LEU A 50 20.25 46.02 5.01
N GLY A 51 19.68 44.82 4.86
CA GLY A 51 18.40 44.47 5.45
C GLY A 51 18.14 42.98 5.38
N LEU A 52 19.18 42.15 5.52
CA LEU A 52 19.03 40.70 5.60
C LEU A 52 20.07 40.06 6.53
N VAL A 53 20.27 40.65 7.71
CA VAL A 53 21.19 40.10 8.73
C VAL A 53 20.52 39.85 10.10
N ALA A 54 19.25 40.20 10.29
CA ALA A 54 18.63 40.17 11.64
C ALA A 54 17.41 39.25 11.79
N VAL A 55 17.28 38.15 11.03
CA VAL A 55 16.24 37.13 11.28
C VAL A 55 16.80 35.70 11.40
N LEU A 56 18.11 35.49 11.21
CA LEU A 56 18.73 34.16 11.28
C LEU A 56 19.27 33.75 12.66
N ALA A 57 19.16 34.59 13.70
CA ALA A 57 19.73 34.29 15.01
C ALA A 57 18.71 33.81 16.07
N GLY A 58 17.43 33.66 15.72
CA GLY A 58 16.35 33.37 16.69
C GLY A 58 15.89 31.91 16.81
N PHE A 59 16.35 30.99 15.96
CA PHE A 59 15.74 29.66 15.80
C PHE A 59 16.66 28.47 16.11
N LEU A 60 17.65 28.61 16.99
CA LEU A 60 18.61 27.52 17.25
C LEU A 60 18.82 27.19 18.74
N VAL A 61 17.76 27.16 19.54
CA VAL A 61 17.77 26.31 20.75
C VAL A 61 16.36 25.78 21.01
N SER A 62 15.89 24.88 20.17
CA SER A 62 14.89 23.93 20.64
C SER A 62 15.60 23.02 21.65
N PRO A 63 15.08 22.83 22.89
CA PRO A 63 15.59 21.79 23.76
C PRO A 63 15.56 20.46 22.99
N PRO A 64 16.51 19.54 23.23
CA PRO A 64 16.45 18.22 22.62
C PRO A 64 15.08 17.63 22.98
N HIS A 65 14.18 17.59 22.00
CA HIS A 65 13.00 16.76 22.10
C HIS A 65 13.56 15.35 22.14
N VAL A 66 13.63 14.80 23.35
CA VAL A 66 13.66 13.35 23.53
C VAL A 66 12.41 12.89 22.81
N ALA A 67 12.57 12.40 21.58
CA ALA A 67 11.47 11.83 20.84
C ALA A 67 10.84 10.81 21.78
N PRO A 68 9.50 10.83 22.00
CA PRO A 68 8.88 9.71 22.67
C PRO A 68 9.34 8.48 21.89
N GLU A 69 9.96 7.52 22.58
CA GLU A 69 10.27 6.21 22.01
C GLU A 69 8.98 5.71 21.40
N LYS A 70 8.85 5.90 20.08
CA LYS A 70 7.70 5.43 19.37
C LYS A 70 8.01 3.97 19.21
N CYS A 71 7.56 3.18 20.18
CA CYS A 71 7.43 1.75 20.01
C CYS A 71 6.50 1.58 18.81
N VAL A 72 7.08 1.48 17.61
CA VAL A 72 6.42 0.85 16.49
C VAL A 72 6.28 -0.57 16.98
N ALA A 73 5.07 -0.94 17.40
CA ALA A 73 4.77 -2.32 17.68
C ALA A 73 5.27 -3.12 16.47
N ALA A 74 5.91 -4.27 16.72
CA ALA A 74 6.25 -5.19 15.65
C ALA A 74 4.97 -5.47 14.86
N ASP A 75 4.80 -4.77 13.74
CA ASP A 75 3.71 -5.02 12.84
C ASP A 75 4.10 -6.33 12.17
N ASN A 76 3.54 -7.42 12.67
CA ASN A 76 3.58 -8.73 12.02
C ASN A 76 2.72 -8.65 10.74
N SER A 77 3.06 -7.73 9.85
CA SER A 77 2.34 -7.49 8.62
C SER A 77 2.66 -8.62 7.66
N LEU A 78 1.61 -9.37 7.33
CA LEU A 78 1.64 -10.40 6.32
C LEU A 78 0.95 -9.85 5.07
N THR A 79 1.66 -9.87 3.95
CA THR A 79 1.11 -9.47 2.66
C THR A 79 0.73 -10.70 1.86
N MET A 80 -0.52 -10.77 1.41
CA MET A 80 -1.04 -11.87 0.59
C MET A 80 -1.13 -11.43 -0.87
N THR A 81 -0.48 -12.17 -1.76
CA THR A 81 -0.58 -11.98 -3.21
C THR A 81 -1.18 -13.23 -3.85
N GLN A 82 -2.39 -13.12 -4.39
CA GLN A 82 -2.98 -14.20 -5.18
C GLN A 82 -2.32 -14.23 -6.57
N SER A 83 -1.73 -15.37 -6.95
CA SER A 83 -1.02 -15.49 -8.22
C SER A 83 -1.93 -15.84 -9.40
N ALA A 84 -3.12 -16.39 -9.12
CA ALA A 84 -4.13 -16.68 -10.12
C ALA A 84 -5.50 -16.18 -9.63
N ALA A 85 -6.08 -15.23 -10.35
CA ALA A 85 -7.51 -15.00 -10.24
C ALA A 85 -8.21 -16.25 -10.78
N PRO A 86 -9.07 -16.93 -10.00
CA PRO A 86 -9.81 -18.08 -10.50
C PRO A 86 -10.62 -17.64 -11.71
N MET A 87 -10.23 -18.11 -12.90
CA MET A 87 -10.96 -17.80 -14.12
C MET A 87 -12.30 -18.52 -14.10
N VAL A 88 -13.34 -17.80 -14.52
CA VAL A 88 -14.71 -18.27 -14.85
C VAL A 88 -15.20 -19.43 -13.98
N VAL A 89 -15.87 -19.08 -12.89
CA VAL A 89 -16.71 -20.01 -12.13
C VAL A 89 -18.14 -19.89 -12.62
N GLY A 90 -18.71 -21.00 -13.08
CA GLY A 90 -20.09 -21.09 -13.53
C GLY A 90 -20.59 -22.53 -13.52
N PRO A 91 -21.88 -22.76 -13.83
CA PRO A 91 -22.47 -24.09 -13.80
C PRO A 91 -21.73 -25.08 -14.71
N GLY A 92 -21.39 -26.25 -14.17
CA GLY A 92 -20.69 -27.31 -14.90
C GLY A 92 -19.19 -27.07 -15.17
N PHE A 93 -18.62 -25.96 -14.72
CA PHE A 93 -17.17 -25.72 -14.78
C PHE A 93 -16.44 -26.45 -13.65
N ILE A 94 -15.19 -26.85 -13.93
CA ILE A 94 -14.30 -27.43 -12.91
C ILE A 94 -13.95 -26.31 -11.90
N PRO A 95 -13.99 -26.58 -10.58
CA PRO A 95 -13.55 -25.61 -9.58
C PRO A 95 -12.16 -25.06 -9.88
N ALA A 96 -12.03 -23.74 -9.85
CA ALA A 96 -10.80 -23.04 -10.16
C ALA A 96 -9.86 -23.05 -8.96
N ALA A 97 -8.61 -23.46 -9.17
CA ALA A 97 -7.61 -23.53 -8.11
C ALA A 97 -7.29 -22.13 -7.54
N ILE A 98 -7.14 -22.05 -6.22
CA ILE A 98 -6.66 -20.86 -5.52
C ILE A 98 -5.20 -21.12 -5.15
N ALA A 99 -4.32 -20.22 -5.60
CA ALA A 99 -2.91 -20.23 -5.27
C ALA A 99 -2.37 -18.80 -5.12
N GLY A 100 -1.28 -18.67 -4.37
CA GLY A 100 -0.64 -17.38 -4.15
C GLY A 100 0.64 -17.49 -3.35
N GLN A 101 1.10 -16.33 -2.88
CA GLN A 101 2.23 -16.19 -1.99
C GLN A 101 1.85 -15.36 -0.76
N VAL A 102 2.35 -15.79 0.39
CA VAL A 102 2.38 -15.00 1.62
C VAL A 102 3.78 -14.43 1.76
N THR A 103 3.89 -13.14 2.00
CA THR A 103 5.15 -12.45 2.32
C THR A 103 5.09 -11.97 3.76
N TYR A 104 6.16 -12.19 4.51
CA TYR A 104 6.25 -11.76 5.89
C TYR A 104 7.12 -10.50 5.98
N ASP A 105 6.51 -9.38 6.34
CA ASP A 105 7.15 -8.07 6.42
C ASP A 105 7.42 -7.65 7.89
N GLY A 106 7.32 -8.59 8.84
CA GLY A 106 7.60 -8.32 10.25
C GLY A 106 9.09 -8.31 10.57
N VAL A 107 9.43 -8.19 11.86
CA VAL A 107 10.82 -7.97 12.33
C VAL A 107 11.49 -9.22 12.90
N ASP A 108 10.70 -10.22 13.32
CA ASP A 108 11.17 -11.48 13.92
C ASP A 108 10.76 -12.66 13.04
N GLU A 109 11.43 -13.81 13.10
CA GLU A 109 10.96 -14.98 12.35
C GLU A 109 9.59 -15.48 12.84
N THR A 110 8.76 -16.02 11.93
CA THR A 110 7.47 -16.61 12.27
C THR A 110 7.20 -17.92 11.54
N PHE A 111 6.61 -18.89 12.22
CA PHE A 111 6.25 -20.17 11.61
C PHE A 111 4.80 -20.14 11.12
N ILE A 112 4.61 -20.09 9.80
CA ILE A 112 3.28 -20.12 9.19
C ILE A 112 2.85 -21.57 8.99
N THR A 113 1.79 -21.96 9.71
CA THR A 113 1.26 -23.33 9.65
C THR A 113 0.35 -23.50 8.45
N SER A 114 -0.67 -22.66 8.33
CA SER A 114 -1.67 -22.74 7.27
C SER A 114 -2.30 -21.39 6.94
N ILE A 115 -2.90 -21.33 5.75
CA ILE A 115 -3.70 -20.20 5.27
C ILE A 115 -5.12 -20.71 5.04
N GLU A 116 -6.08 -20.07 5.68
CA GLU A 116 -7.50 -20.32 5.44
C GLU A 116 -8.06 -19.28 4.47
N VAL A 117 -8.88 -19.73 3.52
CA VAL A 117 -9.58 -18.88 2.55
C VAL A 117 -11.09 -18.99 2.73
N SER A 118 -11.75 -17.84 2.74
CA SER A 118 -13.20 -17.73 2.88
C SER A 118 -13.76 -16.75 1.85
N LEU A 119 -15.05 -16.90 1.52
CA LEU A 119 -15.75 -15.93 0.67
C LEU A 119 -16.12 -14.71 1.51
N SER A 120 -15.88 -13.50 1.00
CA SER A 120 -16.23 -12.25 1.68
C SER A 120 -17.42 -11.55 1.05
N SER A 121 -17.45 -11.44 -0.29
CA SER A 121 -18.56 -10.85 -1.03
C SER A 121 -18.53 -11.28 -2.50
N VAL A 122 -19.61 -10.98 -3.22
CA VAL A 122 -19.71 -11.17 -4.66
C VAL A 122 -20.20 -9.88 -5.28
N THR A 123 -19.53 -9.44 -6.34
CA THR A 123 -19.95 -8.30 -7.15
C THR A 123 -20.42 -8.82 -8.51
N PRO A 124 -21.74 -8.76 -8.81
CA PRO A 124 -22.26 -9.16 -10.11
C PRO A 124 -21.63 -8.32 -11.24
N ALA A 125 -21.51 -8.90 -12.44
CA ALA A 125 -21.10 -8.16 -13.62
C ALA A 125 -22.11 -7.04 -13.93
N LYS A 126 -21.64 -5.96 -14.56
CA LYS A 126 -22.50 -4.82 -14.92
C LYS A 126 -23.64 -5.23 -15.85
N ASP A 127 -23.38 -6.18 -16.75
CA ASP A 127 -24.31 -6.67 -17.75
C ASP A 127 -24.89 -8.05 -17.38
N ALA A 128 -24.86 -8.39 -16.08
CA ALA A 128 -25.41 -9.64 -15.58
C ALA A 128 -26.89 -9.79 -15.93
N GLY A 129 -27.29 -11.02 -16.27
CA GLY A 129 -28.68 -11.35 -16.56
C GLY A 129 -29.62 -11.12 -15.37
N PRO A 130 -30.94 -11.22 -15.57
CA PRO A 130 -31.90 -11.10 -14.48
C PRO A 130 -31.69 -12.22 -13.44
N GLY A 131 -31.69 -11.87 -12.16
CA GLY A 131 -31.54 -12.84 -11.07
C GLY A 131 -30.83 -12.25 -9.86
N THR A 132 -30.48 -13.11 -8.91
CA THR A 132 -29.60 -12.75 -7.79
C THR A 132 -28.30 -13.53 -7.92
N CYS A 133 -27.18 -12.84 -7.74
CA CYS A 133 -25.89 -13.49 -7.56
C CYS A 133 -25.32 -13.09 -6.21
N ASN A 134 -25.10 -14.06 -5.34
CA ASN A 134 -24.64 -13.84 -3.98
C ASN A 134 -23.65 -14.93 -3.56
N ILE A 135 -23.12 -14.77 -2.35
CA ILE A 135 -22.08 -15.65 -1.80
C ILE A 135 -22.48 -17.13 -1.73
N THR A 136 -23.77 -17.45 -1.59
CA THR A 136 -24.26 -18.83 -1.47
C THR A 136 -24.30 -19.57 -2.81
N ASP A 137 -24.08 -18.85 -3.92
CA ASP A 137 -23.94 -19.40 -5.28
C ASP A 137 -22.52 -19.91 -5.54
N TYR A 138 -21.60 -19.72 -4.60
CA TYR A 138 -20.21 -20.17 -4.68
C TYR A 138 -19.87 -21.02 -3.47
N LEU A 139 -18.83 -21.85 -3.64
CA LEU A 139 -18.30 -22.68 -2.57
C LEU A 139 -16.77 -22.69 -2.64
N VAL A 140 -16.13 -22.81 -1.48
CA VAL A 140 -14.69 -23.00 -1.38
C VAL A 140 -14.44 -24.43 -0.94
N LEU A 141 -13.73 -25.19 -1.77
CA LEU A 141 -13.27 -26.53 -1.46
C LEU A 141 -11.87 -26.46 -0.85
N ASN A 142 -11.60 -27.34 0.12
CA ASN A 142 -10.29 -27.44 0.81
C ASN A 142 -9.80 -26.08 1.30
N ASN A 143 -10.64 -25.39 2.08
CA ASN A 143 -10.42 -24.00 2.49
C ASN A 143 -9.18 -23.75 3.35
N SER A 144 -8.46 -24.79 3.80
CA SER A 144 -7.21 -24.69 4.54
C SER A 144 -6.06 -25.21 3.69
N MET A 145 -5.06 -24.35 3.46
CA MET A 145 -3.88 -24.63 2.65
C MET A 145 -2.66 -24.68 3.58
N ALA A 146 -2.00 -25.82 3.64
CA ALA A 146 -0.78 -25.97 4.43
C ALA A 146 0.37 -25.15 3.82
N VAL A 147 1.11 -24.44 4.67
CA VAL A 147 2.33 -23.71 4.30
C VAL A 147 3.54 -24.34 4.97
N GLY A 148 3.44 -24.59 6.29
CA GLY A 148 4.45 -25.30 7.08
C GLY A 148 5.86 -24.75 6.95
N SER A 149 6.01 -23.43 6.92
CA SER A 149 7.30 -22.76 6.63
C SER A 149 7.63 -21.71 7.69
N MET A 150 8.91 -21.69 8.10
CA MET A 150 9.47 -20.57 8.86
C MET A 150 9.81 -19.44 7.88
N LEU A 151 9.32 -18.24 8.15
CA LEU A 151 9.57 -17.05 7.35
C LEU A 151 10.37 -16.04 8.18
N HIS A 152 11.51 -15.60 7.64
CA HIS A 152 12.24 -14.45 8.15
C HIS A 152 11.68 -13.14 7.56
N PRO A 153 12.04 -11.97 8.11
CA PRO A 153 11.72 -10.69 7.51
C PRO A 153 12.08 -10.61 6.02
N GLY A 154 11.09 -10.38 5.17
CA GLY A 154 11.22 -10.31 3.71
C GLY A 154 11.11 -11.65 2.98
N ASP A 155 10.97 -12.77 3.68
CA ASP A 155 10.74 -14.08 3.05
C ASP A 155 9.29 -14.21 2.54
N SER A 156 9.12 -15.06 1.53
CA SER A 156 7.82 -15.45 1.01
C SER A 156 7.68 -16.97 0.94
N ALA A 157 6.46 -17.47 1.18
CA ALA A 157 6.09 -18.85 0.91
C ALA A 157 4.88 -18.94 -0.02
N SER A 158 4.88 -19.97 -0.87
CA SER A 158 3.74 -20.26 -1.73
C SER A 158 2.67 -21.04 -0.97
N PHE A 159 1.40 -20.82 -1.32
CA PHE A 159 0.28 -21.61 -0.85
C PHE A 159 -0.61 -22.02 -2.02
N ALA A 160 -1.19 -23.21 -1.93
CA ALA A 160 -2.13 -23.76 -2.90
C ALA A 160 -2.96 -24.87 -2.28
N GLY A 161 -4.01 -25.31 -2.99
CA GLY A 161 -4.80 -26.51 -2.64
C GLY A 161 -6.29 -26.23 -2.43
N ALA A 162 -6.65 -24.98 -2.11
CA ALA A 162 -8.04 -24.57 -2.11
C ALA A 162 -8.56 -24.40 -3.55
N SER A 163 -9.87 -24.48 -3.75
CA SER A 163 -10.50 -24.22 -5.05
C SER A 163 -11.82 -23.49 -4.88
N LEU A 164 -12.10 -22.56 -5.77
CA LEU A 164 -13.38 -21.85 -5.87
C LEU A 164 -14.26 -22.59 -6.87
N GLY A 165 -15.41 -23.09 -6.40
CA GLY A 165 -16.42 -23.75 -7.22
C GLY A 165 -17.71 -22.93 -7.30
N PHE A 166 -18.54 -23.30 -8.25
CA PHE A 166 -19.92 -22.84 -8.35
C PHE A 166 -20.84 -23.82 -7.62
N ASN A 167 -21.84 -23.30 -6.90
CA ASN A 167 -22.85 -24.10 -6.21
C ASN A 167 -24.12 -24.12 -7.05
N ASP A 168 -24.29 -25.17 -7.86
CA ASP A 168 -25.44 -25.32 -8.74
C ASP A 168 -26.75 -25.43 -7.95
N LYS A 169 -27.69 -24.51 -8.22
CA LYS A 169 -29.01 -24.47 -7.58
C LYS A 169 -30.12 -24.69 -8.60
N PRO A 170 -31.34 -25.06 -8.15
CA PRO A 170 -32.51 -25.12 -9.02
C PRO A 170 -32.99 -23.75 -9.55
N SER A 171 -32.60 -22.64 -8.91
CA SER A 171 -32.95 -21.29 -9.34
C SER A 171 -32.04 -20.80 -10.47
N ASN A 172 -32.53 -19.90 -11.32
CA ASN A 172 -31.69 -19.25 -12.34
C ASN A 172 -30.53 -18.47 -11.66
N GLN A 173 -29.29 -18.79 -12.03
CA GLN A 173 -28.06 -18.14 -11.55
C GLN A 173 -27.28 -17.44 -12.68
N ASP A 174 -27.91 -17.12 -13.81
CA ASP A 174 -27.32 -16.40 -14.95
C ASP A 174 -26.78 -15.01 -14.53
N ALA A 175 -27.33 -14.42 -13.47
CA ALA A 175 -26.82 -13.20 -12.86
C ALA A 175 -25.39 -13.32 -12.29
N CYS A 176 -24.86 -14.54 -12.15
CA CYS A 176 -23.50 -14.81 -11.71
C CYS A 176 -22.48 -14.87 -12.84
N GLU A 177 -22.90 -14.83 -14.10
CA GLU A 177 -21.97 -14.82 -15.23
C GLU A 177 -21.07 -13.57 -15.16
N GLY A 178 -19.75 -13.79 -15.16
CA GLY A 178 -18.75 -12.73 -15.06
C GLY A 178 -18.67 -12.03 -13.69
N ALA A 179 -19.34 -12.56 -12.65
CA ALA A 179 -19.26 -11.97 -11.32
C ALA A 179 -17.84 -12.05 -10.74
N THR A 180 -17.47 -11.03 -9.96
CA THR A 180 -16.22 -11.00 -9.20
C THR A 180 -16.47 -11.52 -7.80
N VAL A 181 -15.81 -12.62 -7.44
CA VAL A 181 -15.86 -13.20 -6.10
C VAL A 181 -14.69 -12.66 -5.28
N HIS A 182 -15.00 -12.00 -4.17
CA HIS A 182 -14.01 -11.48 -3.24
C HIS A 182 -13.69 -12.54 -2.20
N LEU A 183 -12.39 -12.80 -2.03
CA LEU A 183 -11.87 -13.77 -1.07
C LEU A 183 -11.25 -13.04 0.12
N ARG A 184 -11.33 -13.67 1.29
CA ARG A 184 -10.64 -13.24 2.51
C ARG A 184 -9.72 -14.37 2.96
N TYR A 185 -8.47 -13.99 3.24
CA TYR A 185 -7.44 -14.88 3.75
C TYR A 185 -7.19 -14.64 5.23
N SER A 186 -7.01 -15.72 6.00
CA SER A 186 -6.61 -15.72 7.40
C SER A 186 -5.39 -16.60 7.57
N VAL A 187 -4.43 -16.19 8.39
CA VAL A 187 -3.17 -16.92 8.60
C VAL A 187 -3.13 -17.48 10.00
N THR A 188 -2.71 -18.74 10.11
CA THR A 188 -2.42 -19.38 11.39
C THR A 188 -0.90 -19.51 11.54
N SER A 189 -0.34 -18.77 12.49
CA SER A 189 1.06 -18.84 12.90
C SER A 189 1.19 -19.45 14.29
N GLN A 190 2.37 -19.99 14.60
CA GLN A 190 2.73 -20.47 15.95
C GLN A 190 3.68 -19.49 16.64
#